data_AF-A0A9Q3JL53-F1
#
_entry.id   AF-A0A9Q3JL53-F1
#
_cell.length_a   1.000
_cell.length_b   1.000
_cell.length_c   1.000
_cell.angle_alpha   90.00
_cell.angle_beta   90.00
_cell.angle_gamma   90.00
#
_symmetry.space_group_name_H-M   'P 1'
#
loop_
_entity.id
_entity.type
_entity.pdbx_description
1 polymer ?
#
loop_
_entity_poly.entity_id
_entity_poly.type
_entity_poly.pdbx_seq_one_letter_code
_entity_poly.pdbx_strand_id
1 'polypeptide(L)'
;MKYWYRRMAHQLRSPLNPGDLVLAYNKTIESNWGLLLKNKWNGSYRVIIQINNGPYEIEEMDGAKLARIFAASQVKKFYSRGKLMDKKEDTEEQSQEDEPMNEEEVLEETTESDEE
;
A
#
# COMPACT_ATOMS: atom_id res chain seq x y z
N MET A 1 0.12 -16.83 9.46
CA MET A 1 1.36 -16.08 9.78
C MET A 1 1.22 -14.66 9.24
N LYS A 2 1.37 -13.57 10.03
CA LYS A 2 1.00 -12.21 9.56
C LYS A 2 1.94 -11.03 9.92
N TYR A 3 3.00 -11.26 10.72
CA TYR A 3 3.83 -10.19 11.30
C TYR A 3 5.13 -9.83 10.55
N TRP A 4 5.63 -10.71 9.64
CA TRP A 4 6.92 -10.51 8.99
C TRP A 4 6.83 -9.77 7.65
N TYR A 5 5.87 -10.15 6.78
CA TYR A 5 5.62 -9.48 5.49
C TYR A 5 5.55 -7.95 5.58
N ARG A 6 4.88 -7.38 6.60
CA ARG A 6 4.74 -5.92 6.74
C ARG A 6 6.07 -5.18 6.92
N ARG A 7 7.12 -5.83 7.45
CA ARG A 7 8.48 -5.25 7.53
C ARG A 7 9.25 -5.34 6.21
N MET A 8 9.01 -6.38 5.40
CA MET A 8 9.68 -6.58 4.10
C MET A 8 8.91 -6.00 2.91
N ALA A 9 7.70 -5.46 3.12
CA ALA A 9 6.85 -4.86 2.08
C ALA A 9 7.49 -3.69 1.29
N HIS A 10 8.58 -3.08 1.79
CA HIS A 10 9.39 -2.13 1.01
C HIS A 10 10.33 -2.83 0.02
N GLN A 11 10.81 -4.03 0.33
CA GLN A 11 11.68 -4.84 -0.53
C GLN A 11 10.89 -5.57 -1.62
N LEU A 12 9.58 -5.80 -1.40
CA LEU A 12 8.65 -6.37 -2.39
C LEU A 12 8.18 -5.36 -3.46
N ARG A 13 8.58 -4.09 -3.39
CA ARG A 13 8.27 -3.10 -4.43
C ARG A 13 9.41 -3.04 -5.45
N SER A 14 9.09 -3.25 -6.72
CA SER A 14 10.01 -2.94 -7.82
C SER A 14 10.41 -1.45 -7.77
N PRO A 15 11.68 -1.09 -8.04
CA PRO A 15 12.09 0.31 -8.12
C PRO A 15 11.41 1.03 -9.29
N LEU A 16 11.22 2.34 -9.15
CA LEU A 16 10.63 3.20 -10.19
C LEU A 16 11.73 3.76 -11.08
N ASN A 17 11.52 3.70 -12.40
CA ASN A 17 12.54 4.12 -13.37
C ASN A 17 12.46 5.63 -13.64
N PRO A 18 13.57 6.30 -14.00
CA PRO A 18 13.52 7.62 -14.62
C PRO A 18 12.48 7.67 -15.75
N GLY A 19 11.62 8.69 -15.76
CA GLY A 19 10.51 8.85 -16.70
C GLY A 19 9.21 8.10 -16.34
N ASP A 20 9.19 7.20 -15.33
CA ASP A 20 7.94 6.62 -14.86
C ASP A 20 7.01 7.70 -14.28
N LEU A 21 5.71 7.60 -14.61
CA LEU A 21 4.69 8.46 -14.02
C LEU A 21 4.35 7.98 -12.60
N VAL A 22 4.23 8.92 -11.66
CA VAL A 22 4.02 8.64 -10.23
C VAL A 22 3.05 9.63 -9.58
N LEU A 23 2.40 9.18 -8.51
CA LEU A 23 1.62 9.97 -7.57
C LEU A 23 2.47 10.29 -6.34
N ALA A 24 2.38 11.51 -5.82
CA ALA A 24 3.13 11.97 -4.65
C ALA A 24 2.22 12.19 -3.42
N TYR A 25 2.66 11.75 -2.25
CA TYR A 25 1.88 11.84 -1.01
C TYR A 25 1.96 13.21 -0.35
N ASN A 26 0.81 13.85 -0.15
CA ASN A 26 0.72 15.15 0.52
C ASN A 26 0.58 15.01 2.04
N LYS A 27 1.73 14.98 2.73
CA LYS A 27 1.81 14.88 4.20
C LYS A 27 1.03 15.97 4.97
N THR A 28 0.79 17.15 4.39
CA THR A 28 0.10 18.26 5.09
C THR A 28 -1.35 17.94 5.47
N ILE A 29 -1.97 16.96 4.80
CA ILE A 29 -3.33 16.51 5.05
C ILE A 29 -3.45 15.71 6.37
N GLU A 30 -2.39 15.02 6.79
CA GLU A 30 -2.39 14.29 8.08
C GLU A 30 -2.44 15.23 9.28
N SER A 31 -1.76 16.37 9.17
CA SER A 31 -1.68 17.40 10.21
C SER A 31 -2.90 18.33 10.30
N ASN A 32 -3.84 18.25 9.38
CA ASN A 32 -4.99 19.17 9.32
C ASN A 32 -6.32 18.41 9.24
N TRP A 33 -7.05 18.40 10.36
CA TRP A 33 -8.32 17.70 10.50
C TRP A 33 -9.36 18.11 9.44
N GLY A 34 -9.41 19.39 9.06
CA GLY A 34 -10.31 19.90 8.02
C GLY A 34 -9.97 19.44 6.60
N LEU A 35 -8.85 18.75 6.40
CA LEU A 35 -8.42 18.22 5.10
C LEU A 35 -8.48 16.69 5.02
N LEU A 36 -8.84 15.96 6.09
CA LEU A 36 -8.78 14.49 6.15
C LEU A 36 -9.59 13.77 5.04
N LEU A 37 -10.66 14.41 4.55
CA LEU A 37 -11.50 13.92 3.44
C LEU A 37 -10.95 14.26 2.04
N LYS A 38 -9.89 15.07 1.93
CA LYS A 38 -9.25 15.36 0.64
C LYS A 38 -8.36 14.20 0.21
N ASN A 39 -8.27 13.98 -1.10
CA ASN A 39 -7.35 13.00 -1.67
C ASN A 39 -5.90 13.30 -1.23
N LYS A 40 -5.23 12.28 -0.69
CA LYS A 40 -3.87 12.37 -0.14
C LYS A 40 -2.76 12.18 -1.20
N TRP A 41 -3.11 11.70 -2.39
CA TRP A 41 -2.20 11.41 -3.48
C TRP A 41 -2.36 12.47 -4.58
N ASN A 42 -1.41 13.41 -4.65
CA ASN A 42 -1.33 14.40 -5.72
C ASN A 42 -1.02 13.71 -7.07
N GLY A 43 -1.34 14.40 -8.17
CA GLY A 43 -1.42 13.87 -9.53
C GLY A 43 -0.11 13.37 -10.16
N SER A 44 -0.09 13.22 -11.49
CA SER A 44 1.01 12.61 -12.22
C SER A 44 2.26 13.50 -12.30
N TYR A 45 3.25 13.18 -11.49
CA TYR A 45 4.64 13.62 -11.62
C TYR A 45 5.44 12.62 -12.47
N ARG A 46 6.67 12.96 -12.88
CA ARG A 46 7.66 12.01 -13.42
C ARG A 46 8.79 11.82 -12.41
N VAL A 47 9.34 10.61 -12.35
CA VAL A 47 10.62 10.36 -11.66
C VAL A 47 11.78 10.91 -12.50
N ILE A 48 12.64 11.71 -11.88
CA ILE A 48 13.89 12.17 -12.49
C ILE A 48 14.99 11.14 -12.21
N ILE A 49 15.26 10.87 -10.93
CA ILE A 49 16.25 9.91 -10.46
C ILE A 49 15.81 9.28 -9.13
N GLN A 50 16.30 8.06 -8.87
CA GLN A 50 16.31 7.47 -7.53
C GLN A 50 17.68 7.71 -6.88
N ILE A 51 17.71 8.09 -5.61
CA ILE A 51 18.92 8.37 -4.84
C ILE A 51 19.17 7.19 -3.91
N ASN A 52 20.35 6.55 -4.02
CA ASN A 52 20.83 5.47 -3.16
C ASN A 52 19.80 4.33 -2.91
N ASN A 53 19.05 3.93 -3.94
CA ASN A 53 17.94 2.95 -3.88
C ASN A 53 16.84 3.27 -2.83
N GLY A 54 16.75 4.53 -2.39
CA GLY A 54 15.78 5.02 -1.42
C GLY A 54 14.86 6.07 -2.03
N PRO A 55 14.98 7.35 -1.64
CA PRO A 55 14.08 8.42 -2.06
C PRO A 55 14.26 8.84 -3.54
N TYR A 56 13.26 9.52 -4.09
CA TYR A 56 13.17 9.94 -5.49
C TYR A 56 13.11 11.46 -5.65
N GLU A 57 13.83 11.99 -6.63
CA GLU A 57 13.61 13.34 -7.16
C GLU A 57 12.54 13.29 -8.26
N ILE A 58 11.56 14.21 -8.24
CA ILE A 58 10.42 14.20 -9.16
C ILE A 58 10.16 15.59 -9.77
N GLU A 59 9.63 15.60 -11.00
CA GLU A 59 9.20 16.79 -11.74
C GLU A 59 7.70 16.76 -12.04
N GLU A 60 7.09 17.93 -12.20
CA GLU A 60 5.75 18.06 -12.81
C GLU A 60 5.79 17.84 -14.33
N MET A 61 4.62 17.72 -14.95
CA MET A 61 4.47 17.33 -16.36
C MET A 61 5.05 18.35 -17.36
N ASP A 62 5.29 19.58 -16.90
CA ASP A 62 5.93 20.70 -17.59
C ASP A 62 7.46 20.74 -17.44
N GLY A 63 8.05 19.88 -16.59
CA GLY A 63 9.47 19.88 -16.24
C GLY A 63 9.82 20.69 -14.98
N ALA A 64 8.84 21.22 -14.24
CA ALA A 64 9.11 21.91 -12.99
C ALA A 64 9.55 20.91 -11.90
N LYS A 65 10.83 20.94 -11.53
CA LYS A 65 11.40 20.11 -10.47
C LYS A 65 10.81 20.46 -9.10
N LEU A 66 10.36 19.47 -8.33
CA LEU A 66 9.92 19.71 -6.96
C LEU A 66 11.14 19.90 -6.05
N ALA A 67 11.13 21.00 -5.28
CA ALA A 67 12.18 21.36 -4.33
C ALA A 67 12.31 20.42 -3.10
N ARG A 68 11.65 19.24 -3.12
CA ARG A 68 11.69 18.22 -2.08
C ARG A 68 11.88 16.84 -2.72
N ILE A 69 12.84 16.09 -2.19
CA ILE A 69 13.02 14.66 -2.48
C ILE A 69 11.97 13.85 -1.69
N PHE A 70 11.28 12.91 -2.34
CA PHE A 70 10.21 12.12 -1.73
C PHE A 70 10.70 10.74 -1.29
N ALA A 71 10.30 10.29 -0.10
CA ALA A 71 10.60 8.92 0.34
C ALA A 71 9.84 7.89 -0.53
N ALA A 72 10.41 6.70 -0.75
CA ALA A 72 9.76 5.64 -1.54
C ALA A 72 8.42 5.14 -0.98
N SER A 73 8.11 5.43 0.29
CA SER A 73 6.77 5.23 0.89
C SER A 73 5.75 6.29 0.47
N GLN A 74 6.21 7.49 0.09
CA GLN A 74 5.43 8.65 -0.32
C GLN A 74 5.24 8.75 -1.84
N VAL A 75 5.75 7.79 -2.61
CA VAL A 75 5.62 7.70 -4.06
C VAL A 75 4.89 6.41 -4.43
N LYS A 76 3.95 6.48 -5.38
CA LYS A 76 3.25 5.31 -5.94
C LYS A 76 3.20 5.42 -7.47
N LYS A 77 3.38 4.31 -8.21
CA LYS A 77 3.27 4.33 -9.67
C LYS A 77 1.88 4.79 -10.12
N PHE A 78 1.84 5.70 -11.09
CA PHE A 78 0.60 6.19 -11.70
C PHE A 78 0.24 5.35 -12.91
N TYR A 79 -1.02 4.91 -12.96
CA TYR A 79 -1.56 4.11 -14.05
C TYR A 79 -2.64 4.91 -14.78
N SER A 80 -2.40 5.23 -16.05
CA SER A 80 -3.34 5.97 -16.88
C SER A 80 -4.52 5.07 -17.30
N ARG A 81 -5.75 5.55 -17.08
CA ARG A 81 -7.01 4.79 -17.25
C ARG A 81 -7.29 4.27 -18.67
N GLY A 82 -6.46 4.61 -19.66
CA GLY A 82 -6.61 4.23 -21.07
C GLY A 82 -5.42 3.48 -21.68
N LYS A 83 -4.36 3.17 -20.92
CA LYS A 83 -3.38 2.17 -21.35
C LYS A 83 -3.86 0.79 -20.89
N LEU A 84 -3.85 -0.18 -21.80
CA LEU A 84 -3.88 -1.59 -21.41
C LEU A 84 -2.68 -1.84 -20.51
N MET A 85 -2.88 -2.49 -19.35
CA MET A 85 -1.75 -2.90 -18.53
C MET A 85 -1.07 -4.10 -19.18
N ASP A 86 0.17 -3.93 -19.61
CA ASP A 86 1.11 -5.06 -19.68
C ASP A 86 1.26 -5.61 -18.26
N LYS A 87 0.43 -6.61 -17.93
CA LYS A 87 0.29 -7.16 -16.58
C LYS A 87 1.52 -7.99 -16.21
N LYS A 88 2.60 -7.30 -15.83
CA LYS A 88 3.61 -7.89 -14.96
C LYS A 88 2.96 -8.06 -13.59
N GLU A 89 2.64 -9.31 -13.27
CA GLU A 89 1.92 -9.71 -12.08
C GLU A 89 2.83 -9.59 -10.86
N ASP A 90 2.41 -8.77 -9.88
CA ASP A 90 3.10 -8.61 -8.59
C ASP A 90 2.11 -8.13 -7.52
N THR A 91 0.93 -8.78 -7.42
CA THR A 91 0.01 -8.72 -6.26
C THR A 91 -0.97 -9.89 -6.32
N GLU A 92 -0.77 -10.90 -5.46
CA GLU A 92 -1.85 -11.79 -5.03
C GLU A 92 -2.49 -11.23 -3.76
N GLU A 93 -3.62 -10.53 -3.89
CA GLU A 93 -4.52 -10.25 -2.78
C GLU A 93 -5.69 -11.26 -2.86
N GLN A 94 -5.51 -12.43 -2.25
CA GLN A 94 -6.61 -13.37 -2.04
C GLN A 94 -7.48 -12.88 -0.87
N SER A 95 -8.57 -12.19 -1.23
CA SER A 95 -9.77 -12.16 -0.40
C SER A 95 -10.52 -13.48 -0.59
N GLN A 96 -10.57 -14.31 0.45
CA GLN A 96 -11.55 -15.39 0.54
C GLN A 96 -12.63 -14.98 1.53
N GLU A 97 -13.87 -15.27 1.16
CA GLU A 97 -15.10 -14.99 1.90
C GLU A 97 -15.54 -16.33 2.50
N ASP A 98 -15.52 -16.44 3.83
CA ASP A 98 -15.94 -17.66 4.54
C ASP A 98 -17.41 -17.53 4.97
N GLU A 99 -18.31 -18.19 4.23
CA GLU A 99 -19.72 -18.38 4.59
C GLU A 99 -19.88 -19.35 5.79
N PRO A 100 -20.90 -19.20 6.67
CA PRO A 100 -21.02 -19.97 7.90
C PRO A 100 -21.79 -21.29 7.74
N MET A 101 -21.18 -22.39 8.19
CA MET A 101 -21.81 -23.71 8.45
C MET A 101 -20.97 -24.46 9.50
N ASN A 102 -21.51 -25.31 10.37
CA ASN A 102 -22.89 -25.46 10.86
C ASN A 102 -22.83 -26.00 12.31
N GLU A 103 -23.95 -25.95 13.03
CA GLU A 103 -24.11 -26.53 14.36
C GLU A 103 -24.32 -28.07 14.33
N GLU A 104 -24.45 -28.68 15.52
CA GLU A 104 -24.54 -30.12 15.85
C GLU A 104 -23.22 -30.92 15.95
N GLU A 105 -23.05 -31.91 16.84
CA GLU A 105 -23.62 -32.19 18.18
C GLU A 105 -22.85 -33.38 18.78
N VAL A 106 -22.30 -33.27 20.00
CA VAL A 106 -22.10 -34.42 20.92
C VAL A 106 -22.23 -33.90 22.35
N LEU A 107 -23.24 -34.36 23.08
CA LEU A 107 -23.54 -34.02 24.47
C LEU A 107 -23.16 -35.16 25.43
N GLU A 108 -22.85 -34.78 26.69
CA GLU A 108 -23.03 -35.56 27.94
C GLU A 108 -22.25 -36.90 28.09
N GLU A 109 -21.97 -37.43 29.29
CA GLU A 109 -21.91 -36.86 30.66
C GLU A 109 -20.57 -37.35 31.31
N THR A 110 -20.28 -37.58 32.61
CA THR A 110 -21.04 -37.68 33.89
C THR A 110 -20.04 -37.47 35.05
N THR A 111 -20.41 -36.76 36.15
CA THR A 111 -19.86 -36.92 37.55
C THR A 111 -18.34 -36.76 37.83
N GLU A 112 -17.79 -36.45 39.03
CA GLU A 112 -18.26 -35.97 40.36
C GLU A 112 -17.02 -35.72 41.27
N SER A 113 -17.19 -35.13 42.47
CA SER A 113 -16.21 -34.95 43.58
C SER A 113 -15.21 -33.78 43.47
N ASP A 114 -14.86 -33.04 44.53
CA ASP A 114 -15.64 -32.56 45.69
C ASP A 114 -14.89 -31.38 46.38
N GLU A 115 -15.47 -30.75 47.41
CA GLU A 115 -14.85 -29.64 48.17
C GLU A 115 -14.05 -30.11 49.41
N GLU A 116 -12.89 -29.47 49.70
CA GLU A 116 -12.35 -29.20 51.06
C GLU A 116 -11.31 -28.06 51.03
#